data_AF-A0A0C3E641-F1
#
_entry.id   AF-A0A0C3E641-F1
#
_cell.length_a   1.000
_cell.length_b   1.000
_cell.length_c   1.000
_cell.angle_alpha   90.00
_cell.angle_beta   90.00
_cell.angle_gamma   90.00
#
_symmetry.space_group_name_H-M   'P 1'
#
loop_
_entity.id
_entity.type
_entity.pdbx_description
1 polymer ?
#
loop_
_entity_poly.entity_id
_entity_poly.type
_entity_poly.pdbx_seq_one_letter_code
_entity_poly.pdbx_strand_id
1 'polypeptide(L)' 'LARYGRRKAFYTGSNSSCHQHIRSHYELYKVRCAEKGLSEHHHTLLRTLLKAKQEAKK' A
#
# COMPACT_ATOMS: atom_id res chain seq x y z
N LEU A 1 11.42 10.87 34.39
CA LEU A 1 10.75 11.59 33.29
C LEU A 1 11.17 10.99 31.95
N ALA A 2 10.23 10.31 31.28
CA ALA A 2 10.52 9.37 30.20
C ALA A 2 10.95 10.08 28.89
N ARG A 3 12.13 9.71 28.39
CA ARG A 3 12.72 10.17 27.11
C ARG A 3 12.04 9.48 25.91
N TYR A 4 10.72 9.58 25.81
CA TYR A 4 9.92 9.01 24.71
C TYR A 4 9.18 10.11 23.92
N GLY A 5 9.77 11.30 23.86
CA GLY A 5 9.29 12.39 23.00
C GLY A 5 9.32 11.96 21.53
N ARG A 6 8.14 11.85 20.93
CA ARG A 6 7.89 11.96 19.48
C ARG A 6 8.61 10.95 18.56
N ARG A 7 8.62 9.64 18.88
CA ARG A 7 9.23 8.60 18.01
C ARG A 7 8.34 7.41 17.62
N LYS A 8 7.00 7.50 17.68
CA LYS A 8 6.14 6.30 17.55
C LYS A 8 4.79 6.49 16.82
N ALA A 9 4.73 7.29 15.77
CA ALA A 9 3.64 7.16 14.80
C ALA A 9 4.18 6.59 13.48
N PHE A 10 5.24 7.21 12.95
CA PHE A 10 5.84 6.83 11.67
C PHE A 10 6.84 5.67 11.75
N TYR A 11 7.31 5.27 12.94
CA TYR A 11 8.20 4.10 13.12
C TYR A 11 7.44 2.82 13.55
N THR A 12 6.20 2.98 14.05
CA THR A 12 5.34 1.91 14.60
C THR A 12 4.14 1.60 13.73
N GLY A 13 3.80 2.46 12.76
CA GLY A 13 3.01 2.04 11.63
C GLY A 13 3.86 1.07 10.82
N SER A 14 3.81 -0.22 11.15
CA SER A 14 4.33 -1.26 10.26
C SER A 14 3.84 -0.91 8.86
N ASN A 15 4.73 -0.91 7.87
CA ASN A 15 4.39 -0.62 6.47
C ASN A 15 3.12 -1.36 6.02
N SER A 16 2.82 -2.51 6.63
CA SER A 16 1.54 -3.24 6.58
C SER A 16 0.27 -2.39 6.81
N SER A 17 0.20 -1.54 7.84
CA SER A 17 -0.95 -0.68 8.11
C SER A 17 -1.11 0.40 7.04
N CYS A 18 -0.01 1.00 6.58
CA CYS A 18 -0.02 1.93 5.44
C CYS A 18 -0.48 1.22 4.15
N HIS A 19 0.06 0.03 3.86
CA HIS A 19 -0.35 -0.75 2.69
C HIS A 19 -1.83 -1.14 2.77
N GLN A 20 -2.34 -1.48 3.96
CA GLN A 20 -3.75 -1.80 4.13
C GLN A 20 -4.64 -0.58 3.93
N HIS A 21 -4.25 0.59 4.44
CA HIS A 21 -4.95 1.85 4.16
C HIS A 21 -4.96 2.19 2.67
N ILE A 22 -3.82 2.04 1.97
CA ILE A 22 -3.73 2.25 0.52
C ILE A 22 -4.63 1.26 -0.23
N ARG A 23 -4.69 0.00 0.20
CA ARG A 23 -5.60 -1.00 -0.39
C ARG A 23 -7.07 -0.61 -0.21
N SER A 24 -7.46 -0.04 0.93
CA SER A 24 -8.82 0.47 1.13
C SER A 24 -9.18 1.62 0.18
N HIS A 25 -8.17 2.36 -0.29
CA HIS A 25 -8.31 3.45 -1.27
C HIS A 25 -7.63 3.12 -2.61
N TYR A 26 -7.68 1.85 -3.03
CA TYR A 26 -6.91 1.37 -4.17
C TYR A 26 -7.22 2.11 -5.48
N GLU A 27 -8.49 2.46 -5.74
CA GLU A 27 -8.87 3.20 -6.95
C GLU A 27 -8.20 4.58 -7.02
N LEU A 28 -8.18 5.32 -5.90
CA LEU A 28 -7.50 6.61 -5.81
C LEU A 28 -5.98 6.45 -5.98
N TYR A 29 -5.41 5.38 -5.42
CA TYR A 29 -4.00 5.05 -5.60
C TYR A 29 -3.65 4.76 -7.06
N LYS A 30 -4.47 3.95 -7.74
CA LYS A 30 -4.31 3.57 -9.14
C LYS A 30 -4.36 4.80 -10.06
N VAL A 31 -5.33 5.68 -9.88
CA VAL A 31 -5.44 6.94 -10.64
C VAL A 31 -4.18 7.79 -10.45
N ARG A 32 -3.74 7.99 -9.20
CA ARG A 32 -2.53 8.77 -8.90
C ARG A 32 -1.25 8.14 -9.45
N CYS A 33 -1.16 6.81 -9.50
CA CYS A 33 -0.07 6.11 -10.15
C CYS A 33 -0.07 6.36 -11.65
N ALA A 34 -1.22 6.26 -12.32
CA ALA A 34 -1.36 6.53 -13.74
C ALA A 34 -1.03 7.99 -14.11
N GLU A 35 -1.53 8.96 -13.34
CA GLU A 35 -1.22 10.39 -13.51
C GLU A 35 0.28 10.70 -13.41
N LYS A 36 0.98 9.94 -12.57
CA LYS A 36 2.42 10.10 -12.36
C LYS A 36 3.28 9.19 -13.25
N GLY A 37 2.68 8.38 -14.12
CA GLY A 37 3.39 7.38 -14.92
C GLY A 37 4.12 6.33 -14.07
N LEU A 38 3.66 6.09 -12.83
CA LEU A 38 4.27 5.14 -11.89
C LEU A 38 3.55 3.80 -11.96
N SER A 39 4.34 2.73 -11.94
CA SER A 39 3.80 1.38 -11.75
C SER A 39 3.30 1.19 -10.32
N GLU A 40 2.21 0.45 -10.19
CA GLU A 40 1.59 0.12 -8.91
C GLU A 40 2.52 -0.79 -8.08
N HIS A 41 2.68 -0.48 -6.80
CA HIS A 41 3.56 -1.22 -5.91
C HIS A 41 3.00 -2.62 -5.60
N HIS A 42 3.81 -3.67 -5.73
CA HIS A 42 3.34 -5.06 -5.61
C HIS A 42 2.67 -5.37 -4.26
N HIS A 43 3.16 -4.75 -3.17
CA HIS A 43 2.54 -4.93 -1.85
C HIS A 43 1.20 -4.22 -1.68
N THR A 44 0.85 -3.22 -2.48
CA THR A 44 -0.45 -2.52 -2.40
C THR A 44 -1.48 -3.11 -3.35
N LEU A 45 -1.08 -4.05 -4.23
CA LEU A 45 -2.02 -4.78 -5.07
C LEU A 45 -3.00 -5.59 -4.20
N LEU A 46 -4.28 -5.48 -4.55
CA LEU A 46 -5.34 -6.24 -3.89
C LEU A 46 -5.14 -7.72 -4.19
N ARG A 47 -5.32 -8.60 -3.19
CA ARG A 47 -5.16 -10.06 -3.37
C ARG A 47 -6.03 -10.62 -4.51
N THR A 48 -7.20 -10.05 -4.73
CA THR A 48 -8.11 -10.40 -5.83
C THR A 48 -7.50 -10.07 -7.20
N LEU A 49 -6.85 -8.91 -7.33
CA LEU A 49 -6.14 -8.50 -8.55
C LEU A 49 -4.87 -9.34 -8.79
N LEU A 50 -4.16 -9.68 -7.72
CA LEU A 50 -3.01 -10.60 -7.79
C LEU A 50 -3.43 -11.99 -8.29
N LYS A 51 -4.54 -12.54 -7.76
CA LYS A 51 -5.10 -13.80 -8.24
C LYS A 51 -5.54 -13.72 -9.70
N ALA A 52 -6.27 -12.68 -10.09
CA ALA A 52 -6.69 -12.48 -11.48
C ALA A 52 -5.49 -12.37 -12.45
N LYS A 53 -4.42 -11.66 -12.07
CA LYS A 53 -3.18 -11.58 -12.87
C LYS A 53 -2.43 -12.91 -12.94
N GLN A 54 -2.50 -13.75 -11.92
CA GLN A 54 -1.87 -15.07 -11.91
C GLN A 54 -2.65 -16.07 -12.77
N GLU A 55 -3.98 -16.07 -12.66
CA GLU A 55 -4.86 -16.93 -13.48
C GLU A 55 -4.78 -16.55 -14.97
N ALA A 56 -4.66 -15.26 -15.31
CA ALA A 56 -4.48 -14.82 -16.69
C ALA A 56 -3.10 -15.16 -17.29
N LYS A 57 -2.13 -15.57 -16.46
CA LYS A 57 -0.79 -15.99 -16.90
C LYS A 57 -0.67 -17.51 -17.05
N LYS A 58 -1.69 -18.27 -16.61
CA LYS A 58 -1.75 -19.72 -16.71
C LYS A 58 -2.36 -20.12 -18.06
#